data_AF-A0A7Y2WYR9-F1
#
_entry.id   AF-A0A7Y2WYR9-F1
#
_cell.length_a   1.000
_cell.length_b   1.000
_cell.length_c   1.000
_cell.angle_alpha   90.00
_cell.angle_beta   90.00
_cell.angle_gamma   90.00
#
_symmetry.space_group_name_H-M   'P 1'
#
loop_
_entity.id
_entity.type
_entity.pdbx_description
1 polymer ?
#
loop_
_entity_poly.entity_id
_entity_poly.type
_entity_poly.pdbx_seq_one_letter_code
_entity_poly.pdbx_strand_id
1 'polypeptide(L)'
;MYFDALTIAAVADELRETILGGRIQRVLQTGPLSIGLEIYNHGQRHQLLASAHPQLARVHLVRARLTRGIEQDTPMLLLMRKYLLGGRVVAIEQPTLERILLLSIAKRAETRNNAGDQGSGIRSQGPDEEGDREIAEYDDIDADLADPRLLTPDPRLLNTDLIIEPMDRRSNIILVDDNNLVLESVKRVTPRMSHRVIMPRQVYELPPAQEKRDPTQATGEGLASMAELFAGDMGKAVVSSYRGVSPQVAREAIFRALGEPKARLDAALPWYSLAARLRELFSAPWQPCLAVGPDGPTAYAPYLLGHLPGVSPQESISAALEAFYAAREELTGHTQRRDALAQQLGAARERLARQRDQIGGELRKAGELEALRWEGEMIFAFMHELRPGQAELTVEGRSIALDPRRSPVEQAQERFKAYDKAKSALAGLPERMAAVEARIAGVEELAALLLLSDEFDQIEQIAMEAEDLGYLREHPDPATAKRRRKASKARPIQLVSSDGFGIAVGRSARQNEEVTFRIGRPDDIWLHARNIHGAHVIVRSGGREVPEQTMAEAAGLAAHFSQARGEAAVEIDICRRALVRKVVGGPPGLVTYRAERTLRAAPRQPW
;
A
#
# COMPACT_ATOMS: atom_id res chain seq x y z
N MET A 1 -1.26 16.88 5.90
CA MET A 1 -1.03 17.43 7.24
C MET A 1 0.46 17.67 7.38
N TYR A 2 0.87 18.81 7.92
CA TYR A 2 2.28 19.17 8.03
C TYR A 2 2.81 18.80 9.42
N PHE A 3 3.92 18.08 9.46
CA PHE A 3 4.74 17.97 10.67
C PHE A 3 5.51 19.29 10.79
N ASP A 4 4.99 20.24 11.57
CA ASP A 4 5.49 21.62 11.60
C ASP A 4 6.48 21.90 12.74
N ALA A 5 6.99 23.12 12.80
CA ALA A 5 8.02 23.51 13.76
C ALA A 5 7.52 23.43 15.22
N LEU A 6 6.25 23.78 15.48
CA LEU A 6 5.66 23.65 16.81
C LEU A 6 5.46 22.18 17.18
N THR A 7 5.06 21.35 16.21
CA THR A 7 4.97 19.89 16.43
C THR A 7 6.32 19.31 16.84
N ILE A 8 7.41 19.69 16.15
CA ILE A 8 8.76 19.25 16.54
C ILE A 8 9.16 19.79 17.90
N ALA A 9 8.86 21.06 18.21
CA ALA A 9 9.17 21.64 19.50
C ALA A 9 8.54 20.83 20.64
N ALA A 10 7.24 20.53 20.51
CA ALA A 10 6.52 19.71 21.49
C ALA A 10 7.09 18.29 21.59
N VAL A 11 7.48 17.68 20.46
CA VAL A 11 8.14 16.37 20.47
C VAL A 11 9.51 16.47 21.14
N ALA A 12 10.31 17.48 20.84
CA ALA A 12 11.64 17.65 21.42
C ALA A 12 11.56 17.83 22.95
N ASP A 13 10.59 18.60 23.43
CA ASP A 13 10.32 18.77 24.86
C ASP A 13 9.88 17.45 25.50
N GLU A 14 8.93 16.73 24.90
CA GLU A 14 8.49 15.39 25.36
C GLU A 14 9.66 14.40 25.41
N LEU A 15 10.52 14.39 24.39
CA LEU A 15 11.71 13.52 24.36
C LEU A 15 12.73 13.92 25.43
N ARG A 16 12.94 15.22 25.69
CA ARG A 16 13.83 15.68 26.77
C ARG A 16 13.35 15.22 28.14
N GLU A 17 12.04 15.25 28.37
CA GLU A 17 11.45 14.79 29.64
C GLU A 17 11.51 13.27 29.81
N THR A 18 11.53 12.51 28.72
CA THR A 18 11.35 11.04 28.75
C THR A 18 12.63 10.24 28.54
N ILE A 19 13.45 10.58 27.53
CA ILE A 19 14.55 9.74 27.06
C ILE A 19 15.94 10.38 27.18
N LEU A 20 16.05 11.64 27.60
CA LEU A 20 17.34 12.28 27.86
C LEU A 20 18.10 11.53 28.97
N GLY A 21 19.38 11.23 28.75
CA GLY A 21 20.19 10.38 29.62
C GLY A 21 19.97 8.87 29.42
N GLY A 22 18.95 8.47 28.67
CA GLY A 22 18.58 7.08 28.44
C GLY A 22 19.60 6.31 27.60
N ARG A 23 19.72 5.00 27.86
CA ARG A 23 20.62 4.09 27.13
C ARG A 23 19.90 3.41 25.97
N ILE A 24 20.49 3.45 24.77
CA ILE A 24 19.94 2.80 23.58
C ILE A 24 20.21 1.29 23.67
N GLN A 25 19.17 0.50 23.90
CA GLN A 25 19.23 -0.96 24.03
C GLN A 25 19.04 -1.70 22.70
N ARG A 26 18.33 -1.08 21.75
CA ARG A 26 18.08 -1.69 20.44
C ARG A 26 18.01 -0.63 19.35
N VAL A 27 18.53 -0.98 18.18
CA VAL A 27 18.41 -0.16 16.96
C VAL A 27 17.80 -1.01 15.85
N LEU A 28 16.87 -0.43 15.11
CA LEU A 28 16.05 -1.11 14.11
C LEU A 28 15.89 -0.22 12.89
N GLN A 29 15.83 -0.83 11.72
CA GLN A 29 15.31 -0.17 10.52
C GLN A 29 13.91 -0.72 10.26
N THR A 30 12.88 0.03 10.67
CA THR A 30 11.47 -0.40 10.66
C THR A 30 10.85 -0.43 9.25
N GLY A 31 11.51 0.25 8.29
CA GLY A 31 11.19 0.18 6.86
C GLY A 31 12.28 0.86 6.03
N PRO A 32 12.17 0.87 4.69
CA PRO A 32 13.20 1.45 3.81
C PRO A 32 13.56 2.90 4.15
N LEU A 33 12.58 3.67 4.66
CA LEU A 33 12.73 5.07 5.00
C LEU A 33 12.51 5.38 6.50
N SER A 34 12.52 4.36 7.36
CA SER A 34 12.14 4.52 8.76
C SER A 34 13.07 3.73 9.68
N ILE A 35 13.36 4.31 10.85
CA ILE A 35 14.20 3.71 11.88
C ILE A 35 13.49 3.70 13.22
N GLY A 36 13.95 2.83 14.11
CA GLY A 36 13.45 2.63 15.45
C GLY A 36 14.58 2.52 16.47
N LEU A 37 14.43 3.15 17.62
CA LEU A 37 15.31 2.99 18.78
C LEU A 37 14.51 2.51 19.98
N GLU A 38 15.02 1.51 20.69
CA GLU A 38 14.55 1.16 22.04
C GLU A 38 15.51 1.81 23.04
N ILE A 39 14.98 2.71 23.87
CA ILE A 39 15.75 3.53 24.81
C ILE A 39 15.25 3.23 26.21
N TYR A 40 16.16 2.80 27.07
CA TYR A 40 15.87 2.55 28.48
C TYR A 40 16.23 3.76 29.31
N ASN A 41 15.24 4.31 30.03
CA ASN A 41 15.42 5.43 30.94
C ASN A 41 14.45 5.30 32.12
N HIS A 42 14.84 5.76 33.31
CA HIS A 42 13.99 5.77 34.52
C HIS A 42 13.21 4.46 34.78
N GLY A 43 13.83 3.30 34.56
CA GLY A 43 13.18 2.00 34.80
C GLY A 43 12.24 1.53 33.69
N GLN A 44 12.04 2.30 32.62
CA GLN A 44 11.09 2.02 31.54
C GLN A 44 11.78 1.93 30.17
N ARG A 45 11.19 1.15 29.26
CA ARG A 45 11.63 1.06 27.85
C ARG A 45 10.72 1.93 26.99
N HIS A 46 11.31 2.94 26.36
CA HIS A 46 10.65 3.82 25.41
C HIS A 46 11.01 3.41 23.99
N GLN A 47 10.04 3.50 23.07
CA GLN A 47 10.24 3.19 21.66
C GLN A 47 10.18 4.50 20.87
N LEU A 48 11.29 4.92 20.27
CA LEU A 48 11.34 6.09 19.40
C LEU A 48 11.23 5.64 17.94
N LEU A 49 10.25 6.14 17.21
CA LEU A 49 10.09 5.92 15.77
C LEU A 49 10.43 7.20 15.02
N ALA A 50 11.26 7.08 13.97
CA ALA A 50 11.51 8.17 13.02
C ALA A 50 11.29 7.68 11.59
N SER A 51 10.58 8.47 10.79
CA SER A 51 10.23 8.16 9.40
C SER A 51 10.57 9.34 8.51
N ALA A 52 11.28 9.06 7.42
CA ALA A 52 11.54 9.97 6.31
C ALA A 52 10.58 9.72 5.12
N HIS A 53 9.49 8.97 5.32
CA HIS A 53 8.55 8.69 4.23
C HIS A 53 7.87 9.98 3.72
N PRO A 54 7.77 10.24 2.40
CA PRO A 54 7.29 11.52 1.87
C PRO A 54 5.91 11.99 2.34
N GLN A 55 5.04 11.05 2.74
CA GLN A 55 3.68 11.34 3.23
C GLN A 55 3.48 11.02 4.72
N LEU A 56 4.43 10.30 5.33
CA LEU A 56 4.32 9.76 6.69
C LEU A 56 5.52 10.16 7.54
N ALA A 57 6.20 11.25 7.14
CA ALA A 57 7.37 11.76 7.82
C ALA A 57 7.01 12.26 9.21
N ARG A 58 7.75 11.80 10.22
CA ARG A 58 7.50 12.06 11.63
C ARG A 58 8.64 11.56 12.50
N VAL A 59 8.69 12.06 13.72
CA VAL A 59 9.46 11.49 14.82
C VAL A 59 8.63 11.61 16.10
N HIS A 60 8.48 10.52 16.84
CA HIS A 60 7.74 10.52 18.12
C HIS A 60 7.94 9.20 18.87
N LEU A 61 7.55 9.18 20.14
CA LEU A 61 7.45 7.94 20.90
C LEU A 61 6.23 7.13 20.43
N VAL A 62 6.36 5.81 20.46
CA VAL A 62 5.25 4.88 20.16
C VAL A 62 5.06 3.93 21.32
N ARG A 63 3.81 3.55 21.58
CA ARG A 63 3.48 2.58 22.63
C ARG A 63 3.74 1.15 22.17
N ALA A 64 3.49 0.87 20.90
CA ALA A 64 3.73 -0.45 20.33
C ALA A 64 5.23 -0.77 20.27
N ARG A 65 5.60 -1.99 20.69
CA ARG A 65 6.97 -2.48 20.55
C ARG A 65 7.34 -2.56 19.08
N LEU A 66 8.50 -2.01 18.72
CA LEU A 66 9.03 -2.08 17.36
C LEU A 66 9.50 -3.52 17.07
N THR A 67 8.67 -4.28 16.36
CA THR A 67 8.88 -5.72 16.11
C THR A 67 9.18 -6.09 14.66
N ARG A 68 8.89 -5.20 13.69
CA ARG A 68 9.19 -5.42 12.27
C ARG A 68 10.37 -4.56 11.83
N GLY A 69 11.39 -5.18 11.24
CA GLY A 69 12.48 -4.49 10.57
C GLY A 69 12.80 -5.14 9.23
N ILE A 70 13.59 -4.46 8.39
CA ILE A 70 14.11 -5.05 7.15
C ILE A 70 14.94 -6.28 7.53
N GLU A 71 14.69 -7.43 6.89
CA GLU A 71 15.38 -8.71 7.17
C GLU A 71 16.87 -8.69 6.77
N GLN A 72 17.30 -7.68 6.02
CA GLN A 72 18.66 -7.52 5.50
C GLN A 72 19.38 -6.36 6.17
N ASP A 73 20.65 -6.56 6.53
CA ASP A 73 21.51 -5.52 7.06
C ASP A 73 21.83 -4.46 5.99
N THR A 74 21.41 -3.21 6.23
CA THR A 74 21.73 -2.06 5.38
C THR A 74 22.95 -1.30 5.90
N PRO A 75 23.65 -0.50 5.07
CA PRO A 75 24.74 0.35 5.55
C PRO A 75 24.33 1.26 6.71
N MET A 76 23.12 1.85 6.64
CA MET A 76 22.56 2.68 7.69
C MET A 76 22.37 1.88 8.99
N LEU A 77 21.77 0.68 8.91
CA LEU A 77 21.54 -0.16 10.09
C LEU A 77 22.85 -0.59 10.76
N LEU A 78 23.84 -0.98 9.96
CA LEU A 78 25.17 -1.38 10.46
C LEU A 78 25.88 -0.22 11.16
N LEU A 79 25.83 0.99 10.59
CA LEU A 79 26.42 2.18 11.20
C LEU A 79 25.66 2.61 12.46
N MET A 80 24.33 2.56 12.45
CA MET A 80 23.55 2.79 13.66
C MET A 80 23.89 1.80 14.79
N ARG A 81 24.08 0.51 14.48
CA ARG A 81 24.54 -0.48 15.48
C ARG A 81 25.93 -0.10 16.01
N LYS A 82 26.86 0.28 15.13
CA LYS A 82 28.21 0.67 15.54
C LYS A 82 28.22 1.92 16.45
N TYR A 83 27.51 2.98 16.06
CA TYR A 83 27.62 4.30 16.70
C TYR A 83 26.56 4.55 17.78
N LEU A 84 25.35 4.00 17.65
CA LEU A 84 24.22 4.29 18.55
C LEU A 84 23.96 3.20 19.59
N LEU A 85 24.07 1.92 19.22
CA LEU A 85 23.74 0.82 20.13
C LEU A 85 24.66 0.81 21.35
N GLY A 86 24.04 0.79 22.55
CA GLY A 86 24.72 0.88 23.83
C GLY A 86 25.10 2.29 24.27
N GLY A 87 24.97 3.30 23.39
CA GLY A 87 25.21 4.71 23.71
C GLY A 87 24.12 5.32 24.59
N ARG A 88 24.41 6.48 25.19
CA ARG A 88 23.45 7.30 25.95
C ARG A 88 23.05 8.54 25.16
N VAL A 89 21.77 8.90 25.23
CA VAL A 89 21.27 10.16 24.68
C VAL A 89 21.73 11.31 25.58
N VAL A 90 22.57 12.21 25.07
CA VAL A 90 23.18 13.29 25.86
C VAL A 90 22.58 14.67 25.55
N ALA A 91 22.02 14.86 24.37
CA ALA A 91 21.30 16.08 24.02
C ALA A 91 20.15 15.79 23.03
N ILE A 92 19.10 16.60 23.12
CA ILE A 92 17.96 16.62 22.21
C ILE A 92 17.65 18.08 21.88
N GLU A 93 17.90 18.46 20.64
CA GLU A 93 17.81 19.86 20.21
C GLU A 93 16.92 20.02 18.99
N GLN A 94 16.22 21.15 18.95
CA GLN A 94 15.56 21.64 17.74
C GLN A 94 16.21 22.98 17.39
N PRO A 95 16.83 23.13 16.20
CA PRO A 95 17.29 24.42 15.75
C PRO A 95 16.10 25.38 15.65
N THR A 96 16.26 26.61 16.10
CA THR A 96 15.17 27.56 16.35
C THR A 96 14.16 27.63 15.19
N LEU A 97 12.94 27.17 15.45
CA LEU A 97 11.80 27.15 14.51
C LEU A 97 12.04 26.35 13.21
N GLU A 98 13.07 25.53 13.15
CA GLU A 98 13.33 24.62 12.06
C GLU A 98 12.61 23.29 12.24
N ARG A 99 12.34 22.63 11.10
CA ARG A 99 11.75 21.30 11.10
C ARG A 99 12.82 20.21 11.17
N ILE A 100 13.64 20.26 12.22
CA ILE A 100 14.79 19.37 12.42
C ILE A 100 14.87 18.99 13.90
N LEU A 101 15.07 17.71 14.18
CA LEU A 101 15.41 17.20 15.50
C LEU A 101 16.84 16.66 15.46
N LEU A 102 17.69 17.11 16.37
CA LEU A 102 19.03 16.58 16.60
C LEU A 102 19.00 15.77 17.88
N LEU A 103 19.38 14.50 17.77
CA LEU A 103 19.59 13.62 18.90
C LEU A 103 21.10 13.35 18.99
N SER A 104 21.75 13.82 20.04
CA SER A 104 23.19 13.58 20.26
C SER A 104 23.39 12.38 21.16
N ILE A 105 24.27 11.48 20.74
CA ILE A 105 24.55 10.21 21.39
C ILE A 105 26.04 10.14 21.72
N ALA A 106 26.35 9.80 22.97
CA ALA A 106 27.70 9.50 23.42
C ALA A 106 27.86 8.00 23.68
N LYS A 107 28.91 7.39 23.14
CA LYS A 107 29.25 5.97 23.31
C LYS A 107 30.74 5.81 23.58
N ARG A 108 31.16 4.95 24.51
CA ARG A 108 32.58 4.63 24.68
C ARG A 108 33.11 3.89 23.45
N ALA A 109 34.26 4.34 22.94
CA ALA A 109 34.95 3.64 21.86
C ALA A 109 35.42 2.28 22.38
N GLU A 110 35.09 1.20 21.67
CA GLU A 110 35.61 -0.13 21.99
C GLU A 110 37.14 -0.14 21.80
N THR A 111 37.90 -0.17 22.89
CA THR A 111 39.32 -0.51 22.82
C THR A 111 39.40 -1.98 22.41
N ARG A 112 39.94 -2.26 21.22
CA ARG A 112 40.35 -3.62 20.87
C ARG A 112 41.26 -4.14 21.98
N ASN A 113 40.77 -5.07 22.80
CA ASN A 113 41.63 -5.84 23.67
C ASN A 113 42.67 -6.53 22.77
N ASN A 114 43.95 -6.29 23.05
CA ASN A 114 45.05 -7.09 22.53
C ASN A 114 44.81 -8.54 22.99
N ALA A 115 44.17 -9.34 22.16
CA ALA A 115 44.15 -10.79 22.32
C ALA A 115 45.56 -11.30 22.00
N GLY A 116 46.37 -11.43 23.05
CA GLY A 116 47.53 -12.28 23.04
C GLY A 116 47.10 -13.71 22.78
N ASP A 117 47.55 -14.21 21.65
CA ASP A 117 47.90 -15.60 21.35
C ASP A 117 47.70 -16.61 22.50
N GLN A 118 46.70 -17.49 22.32
CA GLN A 118 46.82 -18.92 22.63
C GLN A 118 45.66 -19.68 22.01
N GLY A 119 46.00 -20.59 21.08
CA GLY A 119 45.04 -21.40 20.33
C GLY A 119 44.40 -22.53 21.15
N SER A 120 43.21 -22.96 20.69
CA SER A 120 42.89 -24.36 20.37
C SER A 120 41.38 -24.55 20.21
N GLY A 121 41.00 -25.44 19.29
CA GLY A 121 39.77 -26.23 19.43
C GLY A 121 38.56 -25.80 18.59
N ILE A 122 38.47 -26.35 17.39
CA ILE A 122 37.22 -26.48 16.62
C ILE A 122 36.22 -27.33 17.43
N ARG A 123 35.01 -26.81 17.73
CA ARG A 123 33.77 -27.59 17.82
C ARG A 123 32.56 -26.78 17.36
N SER A 124 31.80 -27.41 16.47
CA SER A 124 30.50 -26.99 15.95
C SER A 124 29.38 -27.30 16.95
N GLN A 125 28.53 -26.32 17.31
CA GLN A 125 27.16 -26.54 17.77
C GLN A 125 26.24 -25.42 17.25
N GLY A 126 24.99 -25.78 16.94
CA GLY A 126 24.01 -24.98 16.20
C GLY A 126 23.36 -23.85 17.03
N PRO A 127 22.45 -23.08 16.40
CA PRO A 127 21.87 -21.90 17.00
C PRO A 127 20.73 -22.34 17.92
N ASP A 128 20.84 -22.00 19.19
CA ASP A 128 19.75 -21.65 20.11
C ASP A 128 20.39 -21.53 21.51
N GLU A 129 20.07 -20.45 22.24
CA GLU A 129 20.52 -20.15 23.62
C GLU A 129 21.87 -19.39 23.82
N GLU A 130 22.05 -18.25 23.16
CA GLU A 130 23.01 -17.20 23.61
C GLU A 130 22.27 -15.86 23.74
N GLY A 131 21.54 -15.68 24.83
CA GLY A 131 20.84 -14.42 25.15
C GLY A 131 21.05 -13.90 26.57
N ASP A 132 21.48 -14.75 27.52
CA ASP A 132 21.34 -14.45 28.95
C ASP A 132 22.63 -14.55 29.78
N ARG A 133 23.84 -14.54 29.16
CA ARG A 133 25.11 -14.70 29.91
C ARG A 133 26.13 -13.54 29.86
N GLU A 134 25.83 -12.43 29.19
CA GLU A 134 26.74 -11.25 29.17
C GLU A 134 26.28 -10.08 30.07
N ILE A 135 25.38 -10.31 31.03
CA ILE A 135 24.76 -9.23 31.82
C ILE A 135 25.51 -8.93 33.14
N ALA A 136 26.46 -9.76 33.58
CA ALA A 136 27.00 -9.68 34.94
C ALA A 136 28.32 -8.89 35.13
N GLU A 137 28.99 -8.41 34.07
CA GLU A 137 30.31 -7.73 34.20
C GLU A 137 30.29 -6.20 34.00
N TYR A 138 29.10 -5.57 33.91
CA TYR A 138 28.96 -4.14 33.62
C TYR A 138 28.41 -3.28 34.78
N ASP A 139 28.31 -3.81 35.99
CA ASP A 139 27.73 -3.09 37.15
C ASP A 139 28.68 -2.05 37.80
N ASP A 140 30.00 -2.10 37.53
CA ASP A 140 30.98 -1.12 38.06
C ASP A 140 31.09 0.17 37.20
N ILE A 141 30.24 0.34 36.18
CA ILE A 141 30.36 1.40 35.16
C ILE A 141 29.48 2.63 35.45
N ASP A 142 28.62 2.57 36.46
CA ASP A 142 27.57 3.57 36.70
C ASP A 142 28.02 4.87 37.41
N ALA A 143 29.19 4.90 38.04
CA ALA A 143 29.60 6.06 38.85
C ALA A 143 30.19 7.24 38.04
N ASP A 144 30.85 6.98 36.90
CA ASP A 144 31.60 8.01 36.16
C ASP A 144 30.79 8.75 35.07
N LEU A 145 29.63 8.23 34.67
CA LEU A 145 28.82 8.78 33.57
C LEU A 145 27.70 9.72 34.05
N ALA A 146 27.68 10.06 35.34
CA ALA A 146 26.74 11.01 35.95
C ALA A 146 27.33 12.43 36.10
N ASP A 147 28.59 12.67 35.68
CA ASP A 147 29.26 13.97 35.83
C ASP A 147 28.82 14.96 34.74
N PRO A 148 28.19 16.11 35.08
CA PRO A 148 27.77 17.14 34.11
C PRO A 148 28.92 17.84 33.38
N ARG A 149 30.18 17.49 33.66
CA ARG A 149 31.38 18.14 33.10
C ARG A 149 31.91 17.54 31.79
N LEU A 150 31.20 16.60 31.15
CA LEU A 150 31.61 15.95 29.89
C LEU A 150 31.49 16.82 28.61
N LEU A 151 31.64 18.14 28.72
CA LEU A 151 31.65 19.08 27.59
C LEU A 151 33.05 19.27 26.95
N THR A 152 34.07 18.56 27.42
CA THR A 152 35.37 18.46 26.75
C THR A 152 35.44 17.20 25.89
N PRO A 153 35.97 17.25 24.64
CA PRO A 153 36.13 16.05 23.82
C PRO A 153 37.01 15.02 24.53
N ASP A 154 36.42 13.98 25.10
CA ASP A 154 37.16 12.82 25.59
C ASP A 154 37.44 11.92 24.39
N PRO A 155 38.71 11.70 23.99
CA PRO A 155 39.05 10.85 22.85
C PRO A 155 38.62 9.38 23.02
N ARG A 156 38.13 9.00 24.21
CA ARG A 156 37.57 7.68 24.51
C ARG A 156 36.06 7.60 24.24
N LEU A 157 35.40 8.70 23.90
CA LEU A 157 33.97 8.77 23.59
C LEU A 157 33.75 9.07 22.09
N LEU A 158 32.97 8.22 21.44
CA LEU A 158 32.37 8.49 20.14
C LEU A 158 31.12 9.35 20.37
N ASN A 159 31.15 10.59 19.89
CA ASN A 159 29.98 11.45 19.80
C ASN A 159 29.37 11.31 18.41
N THR A 160 28.05 11.18 18.34
CA THR A 160 27.34 10.97 17.07
C THR A 160 26.00 11.66 17.13
N ASP A 161 25.65 12.41 16.09
CA ASP A 161 24.35 13.04 15.95
C ASP A 161 23.48 12.22 15.00
N LEU A 162 22.27 11.90 15.47
CA LEU A 162 21.19 11.38 14.67
C LEU A 162 20.23 12.53 14.37
N ILE A 163 20.28 13.00 13.13
CA ILE A 163 19.53 14.16 12.66
C ILE A 163 18.31 13.70 11.88
N ILE A 164 17.14 14.20 12.26
CA ILE A 164 15.85 13.83 11.66
C ILE A 164 15.19 15.08 11.09
N GLU A 165 14.97 15.07 9.78
CA GLU A 165 14.34 16.17 9.04
C GLU A 165 12.98 15.71 8.51
N PRO A 166 11.84 15.86 9.21
CA PRO A 166 10.53 15.45 8.71
C PRO A 166 9.91 16.54 7.80
N MET A 167 10.57 16.82 6.67
CA MET A 167 10.17 17.84 5.68
C MET A 167 9.46 17.26 4.44
N ASP A 168 8.41 16.46 4.61
CA ASP A 168 7.63 15.84 3.53
C ASP A 168 8.53 15.12 2.50
N ARG A 169 8.49 15.53 1.22
CA ARG A 169 9.33 14.94 0.14
C ARG A 169 10.83 15.09 0.38
N ARG A 170 11.25 16.14 1.11
CA ARG A 170 12.65 16.40 1.46
C ARG A 170 13.07 15.70 2.74
N SER A 171 12.19 14.90 3.34
CA SER A 171 12.50 14.30 4.64
C SER A 171 13.70 13.38 4.59
N ASN A 172 14.52 13.40 5.63
CA ASN A 172 15.71 12.58 5.74
C ASN A 172 16.00 12.17 7.20
N ILE A 173 16.80 11.13 7.35
CA ILE A 173 17.39 10.70 8.61
C ILE A 173 18.88 10.51 8.33
N ILE A 174 19.72 11.23 9.06
CA ILE A 174 21.13 11.42 8.75
C ILE A 174 21.93 11.10 10.02
N LEU A 175 22.95 10.27 9.88
CA LEU A 175 23.89 9.95 10.93
C LEU A 175 25.18 10.75 10.68
N VAL A 176 25.65 11.48 11.67
CA VAL A 176 26.80 12.39 11.59
C VAL A 176 27.80 12.05 12.70
N ASP A 177 29.09 12.01 12.39
CA ASP A 177 30.15 11.76 13.36
C ASP A 177 30.55 13.01 14.16
N ASP A 178 31.51 12.83 15.06
CA ASP A 178 32.10 13.84 15.93
C ASP A 178 32.81 14.98 15.18
N ASN A 179 33.16 14.77 13.91
CA ASN A 179 33.79 15.77 13.04
C ASN A 179 32.76 16.48 12.14
N ASN A 180 31.46 16.35 12.44
CA ASN A 180 30.36 16.85 11.64
C ASN A 180 30.35 16.30 10.21
N LEU A 181 30.89 15.10 9.99
CA LEU A 181 30.85 14.41 8.71
C LEU A 181 29.68 13.42 8.68
N VAL A 182 28.92 13.44 7.60
CA VAL A 182 27.86 12.47 7.35
C VAL A 182 28.47 11.07 7.26
N LEU A 183 28.08 10.19 8.17
CA LEU A 183 28.39 8.77 8.13
C LEU A 183 27.51 8.06 7.09
N GLU A 184 26.20 8.25 7.19
CA GLU A 184 25.21 7.73 6.25
C GLU A 184 23.88 8.50 6.35
N SER A 185 23.02 8.35 5.36
CA SER A 185 21.65 8.85 5.39
C SER A 185 20.67 7.86 4.79
N VAL A 186 19.42 7.90 5.23
CA VAL A 186 18.34 7.11 4.63
C VAL A 186 18.05 7.55 3.20
N LYS A 187 18.21 8.83 2.87
CA LYS A 187 18.14 9.36 1.50
C LYS A 187 19.39 10.15 1.16
N ARG A 188 20.18 9.61 0.24
CA ARG A 188 21.35 10.30 -0.32
C ARG A 188 20.93 11.45 -1.24
N VAL A 189 21.45 12.64 -0.99
CA VAL A 189 21.19 13.84 -1.79
C VAL A 189 22.46 14.25 -2.51
N THR A 190 22.48 14.06 -3.82
CA THR A 190 23.67 14.34 -4.65
C THR A 190 23.75 15.82 -5.06
N PRO A 191 24.93 16.32 -5.49
CA PRO A 191 25.07 17.68 -6.01
C PRO A 191 24.18 18.00 -7.22
N ARG A 192 23.68 16.99 -7.94
CA ARG A 192 22.72 17.17 -9.04
C ARG A 192 21.29 17.46 -8.56
N MET A 193 20.97 17.11 -7.32
CA MET A 193 19.62 17.22 -6.76
C MET A 193 19.43 18.51 -5.93
N SER A 194 20.50 18.98 -5.29
CA SER A 194 20.46 20.09 -4.33
C SER A 194 21.85 20.67 -4.15
N HIS A 195 21.92 21.98 -3.86
CA HIS A 195 23.15 22.64 -3.42
C HIS A 195 23.62 22.14 -2.06
N ARG A 196 22.67 21.83 -1.17
CA ARG A 196 22.93 21.14 0.10
C ARG A 196 23.06 19.65 -0.17
N VAL A 197 24.28 19.14 -0.14
CA VAL A 197 24.64 17.74 -0.44
C VAL A 197 24.61 16.92 0.84
N ILE A 198 23.95 15.76 0.81
CA ILE A 198 23.92 14.80 1.92
C ILE A 198 24.45 13.46 1.40
N MET A 199 25.74 13.24 1.61
CA MET A 199 26.47 12.05 1.14
C MET A 199 27.53 11.67 2.18
N PRO A 200 27.91 10.39 2.28
CA PRO A 200 28.98 9.97 3.18
C PRO A 200 30.26 10.79 3.01
N ARG A 201 30.91 11.13 4.14
CA ARG A 201 32.14 11.93 4.24
C ARG A 201 32.01 13.40 3.80
N GLN A 202 30.80 13.91 3.64
CA GLN A 202 30.54 15.34 3.45
C GLN A 202 30.20 15.99 4.78
N VAL A 203 30.52 17.27 4.94
CA VAL A 203 30.13 18.05 6.12
C VAL A 203 28.61 18.20 6.13
N TYR A 204 27.98 17.96 7.28
CA TYR A 204 26.58 18.24 7.46
C TYR A 204 26.35 19.74 7.66
N GLU A 205 25.43 20.32 6.90
CA GLU A 205 25.00 21.70 7.03
C GLU A 205 23.50 21.75 7.28
N LEU A 206 23.01 22.72 8.04
CA LEU A 206 21.56 22.96 8.17
C LEU A 206 20.97 23.50 6.84
N PRO A 207 19.66 23.38 6.61
CA PRO A 207 18.99 24.10 5.53
C PRO A 207 19.26 25.61 5.63
N PRO A 208 19.30 26.33 4.49
CA PRO A 208 19.53 27.77 4.49
C PRO A 208 18.45 28.47 5.30
N ALA A 209 18.88 29.37 6.18
CA ALA A 209 17.98 30.16 7.02
C ALA A 209 17.00 30.96 6.16
N GLN A 210 15.73 31.00 6.59
CA GLN A 210 14.71 31.80 5.91
C GLN A 210 14.80 33.26 6.37
N GLU A 211 14.76 34.19 5.42
CA GLU A 211 14.61 35.64 5.66
C GLU A 211 13.16 35.98 6.08
N LYS A 212 12.73 35.45 7.22
CA LYS A 212 11.39 35.64 7.77
C LYS A 212 11.45 36.13 9.21
N ARG A 213 10.38 36.78 9.66
CA ARG A 213 10.27 37.37 10.99
C ARG A 213 10.04 36.30 12.07
N ASP A 214 10.37 36.66 13.30
CA ASP A 214 10.10 35.85 14.47
C ASP A 214 8.62 35.96 14.90
N PRO A 215 7.87 34.85 15.00
CA PRO A 215 6.46 34.88 15.41
C PRO A 215 6.27 35.32 16.87
N THR A 216 7.26 35.12 17.75
CA THR A 216 7.17 35.55 19.17
C THR A 216 7.25 37.07 19.32
N GLN A 217 7.75 37.77 18.29
CA GLN A 217 7.88 39.23 18.24
C GLN A 217 6.90 39.86 17.24
N ALA A 218 5.86 39.13 16.83
CA ALA A 218 4.88 39.63 15.86
C ALA A 218 4.18 40.90 16.38
N THR A 219 4.03 41.91 15.52
CA THR A 219 3.31 43.16 15.82
C THR A 219 2.13 43.36 14.87
N GLY A 220 1.13 44.14 15.29
CA GLY A 220 -0.03 44.46 14.46
C GLY A 220 0.36 45.20 13.18
N GLU A 221 1.19 46.24 13.30
CA GLU A 221 1.74 46.99 12.15
C GLU A 221 2.51 46.07 11.20
N GLY A 222 3.33 45.16 11.74
CA GLY A 222 4.12 44.23 10.95
C GLY A 222 3.27 43.22 10.18
N LEU A 223 2.10 42.82 10.70
CA LEU A 223 1.14 41.98 9.98
C LEU A 223 0.37 42.79 8.94
N ALA A 224 -0.09 43.99 9.30
CA ALA A 224 -0.84 44.88 8.42
C ALA A 224 -0.06 45.22 7.14
N SER A 225 1.23 45.57 7.28
CA SER A 225 2.09 45.93 6.14
C SER A 225 2.28 44.79 5.13
N MET A 226 2.14 43.53 5.58
CA MET A 226 2.34 42.36 4.73
C MET A 226 1.06 41.91 4.04
N ALA A 227 -0.10 42.21 4.63
CA ALA A 227 -1.40 41.84 4.11
C ALA A 227 -1.66 42.43 2.71
N GLU A 228 -1.17 43.64 2.48
CA GLU A 228 -1.24 44.35 1.20
C GLU A 228 -0.45 43.64 0.08
N LEU A 229 0.65 42.94 0.43
CA LEU A 229 1.53 42.25 -0.53
C LEU A 229 0.96 40.95 -1.09
N PHE A 230 -0.05 40.35 -0.45
CA PHE A 230 -0.57 39.01 -0.79
C PHE A 230 -1.98 39.03 -1.37
N ALA A 231 -2.39 40.14 -2.02
CA ALA A 231 -3.66 40.28 -2.74
C ALA A 231 -4.90 39.86 -1.92
N GLY A 232 -4.80 40.03 -0.60
CA GLY A 232 -5.91 39.79 0.31
C GLY A 232 -6.08 38.37 0.90
N ASP A 233 -5.13 37.45 0.67
CA ASP A 233 -5.07 36.16 1.37
C ASP A 233 -4.21 36.25 2.66
N MET A 234 -4.89 36.39 3.79
CA MET A 234 -4.26 36.55 5.10
C MET A 234 -3.49 35.29 5.54
N GLY A 235 -4.02 34.10 5.28
CA GLY A 235 -3.37 32.85 5.67
C GLY A 235 -2.01 32.72 4.96
N LYS A 236 -1.98 33.03 3.67
CA LYS A 236 -0.74 33.04 2.89
C LYS A 236 0.24 34.13 3.36
N ALA A 237 -0.27 35.31 3.72
CA ALA A 237 0.57 36.40 4.23
C ALA A 237 1.30 36.01 5.52
N VAL A 238 0.61 35.41 6.49
CA VAL A 238 1.23 35.00 7.77
C VAL A 238 2.29 33.91 7.55
N VAL A 239 1.96 32.86 6.78
CA VAL A 239 2.89 31.74 6.48
C VAL A 239 4.14 32.21 5.73
N SER A 240 3.99 33.19 4.84
CA SER A 240 5.11 33.71 4.05
C SER A 240 5.99 34.67 4.85
N SER A 241 5.45 35.33 5.88
CA SER A 241 6.14 36.39 6.62
C SER A 241 6.87 35.90 7.87
N TYR A 242 6.40 34.82 8.50
CA TYR A 242 6.92 34.35 9.79
C TYR A 242 7.55 32.96 9.70
N ARG A 243 8.67 32.77 10.42
CA ARG A 243 9.37 31.48 10.54
C ARG A 243 8.52 30.49 11.33
N GLY A 244 8.62 29.21 10.99
CA GLY A 244 7.93 28.13 11.72
C GLY A 244 6.40 28.12 11.62
N VAL A 245 5.76 29.12 11.00
CA VAL A 245 4.30 29.19 10.85
C VAL A 245 3.82 28.29 9.70
N SER A 246 3.10 27.23 10.04
CA SER A 246 2.42 26.39 9.08
C SER A 246 1.06 26.97 8.66
N PRO A 247 0.46 26.52 7.54
CA PRO A 247 -0.90 26.89 7.19
C PRO A 247 -1.94 26.57 8.28
N GLN A 248 -1.68 25.57 9.14
CA GLN A 248 -2.56 25.24 10.26
C GLN A 248 -2.41 26.24 11.40
N VAL A 249 -1.17 26.59 11.77
CA VAL A 249 -0.89 27.64 12.77
C VAL A 249 -1.54 28.96 12.34
N ALA A 250 -1.40 29.33 11.06
CA ALA A 250 -2.02 30.53 10.53
C ALA A 250 -3.56 30.49 10.63
N ARG A 251 -4.19 29.39 10.22
CA ARG A 251 -5.65 29.23 10.33
C ARG A 251 -6.15 29.29 11.77
N GLU A 252 -5.43 28.66 12.70
CA GLU A 252 -5.78 28.70 14.12
C GLU A 252 -5.63 30.12 14.69
N ALA A 253 -4.54 30.83 14.38
CA ALA A 253 -4.34 32.21 14.83
C ALA A 253 -5.46 33.14 14.31
N ILE A 254 -5.83 32.98 13.04
CA ILE A 254 -6.93 33.75 12.42
C ILE A 254 -8.26 33.41 13.09
N PHE A 255 -8.56 32.12 13.28
CA PHE A 255 -9.78 31.68 13.93
C PHE A 255 -9.90 32.21 15.36
N ARG A 256 -8.83 32.15 16.16
CA ARG A 256 -8.82 32.71 17.53
C ARG A 256 -9.03 34.22 17.57
N ALA A 257 -8.66 34.93 16.50
CA ALA A 257 -8.82 36.38 16.42
C ALA A 257 -10.19 36.80 15.86
N LEU A 258 -10.75 36.04 14.92
CA LEU A 258 -11.90 36.46 14.10
C LEU A 258 -13.13 35.55 14.21
N GLY A 259 -13.00 34.35 14.76
CA GLY A 259 -14.04 33.33 14.78
C GLY A 259 -14.20 32.55 13.46
N GLU A 260 -13.42 32.87 12.43
CA GLU A 260 -13.46 32.19 11.13
C GLU A 260 -12.05 31.71 10.71
N PRO A 261 -11.91 30.51 10.12
CA PRO A 261 -10.60 29.96 9.74
C PRO A 261 -10.00 30.59 8.48
N LYS A 262 -10.81 31.33 7.71
CA LYS A 262 -10.40 32.01 6.48
C LYS A 262 -11.08 33.38 6.47
N ALA A 263 -10.29 34.44 6.46
CA ALA A 263 -10.79 35.80 6.29
C ALA A 263 -10.20 36.40 5.01
N ARG A 264 -11.05 37.06 4.22
CA ARG A 264 -10.61 37.95 3.14
C ARG A 264 -10.25 39.30 3.74
N LEU A 265 -9.26 39.95 3.16
CA LEU A 265 -8.80 41.29 3.55
C LEU A 265 -9.67 42.37 2.90
N ASP A 266 -10.88 42.58 3.43
CA ASP A 266 -11.82 43.62 2.94
C ASP A 266 -12.12 44.71 3.99
N ALA A 267 -11.71 44.55 5.25
CA ALA A 267 -11.97 45.50 6.34
C ALA A 267 -10.76 45.78 7.25
N ALA A 268 -10.90 46.77 8.14
CA ALA A 268 -9.94 47.06 9.21
C ALA A 268 -9.88 45.89 10.20
N LEU A 269 -8.91 45.02 10.01
CA LEU A 269 -8.76 43.83 10.84
C LEU A 269 -8.15 44.16 12.20
N PRO A 270 -8.45 43.36 13.23
CA PRO A 270 -7.84 43.48 14.55
C PRO A 270 -6.39 42.96 14.53
N TRP A 271 -5.50 43.66 13.83
CA TRP A 271 -4.10 43.27 13.62
C TRP A 271 -3.35 43.02 14.91
N TYR A 272 -3.61 43.84 15.92
CA TYR A 272 -3.05 43.67 17.26
C TYR A 272 -3.48 42.34 17.88
N SER A 273 -4.77 42.01 17.81
CA SER A 273 -5.31 40.74 18.32
C SER A 273 -4.73 39.55 17.56
N LEU A 274 -4.62 39.64 16.23
CA LEU A 274 -4.01 38.58 15.43
C LEU A 274 -2.53 38.35 15.82
N ALA A 275 -1.75 39.43 15.96
CA ALA A 275 -0.37 39.34 16.44
C ALA A 275 -0.31 38.70 17.83
N ALA A 276 -1.22 39.06 18.74
CA ALA A 276 -1.29 38.48 20.07
C ALA A 276 -1.61 36.97 20.04
N ARG A 277 -2.57 36.53 19.21
CA ARG A 277 -2.91 35.11 19.06
C ARG A 277 -1.81 34.31 18.40
N LEU A 278 -1.08 34.91 17.45
CA LEU A 278 0.11 34.29 16.90
C LEU A 278 1.18 34.10 17.97
N ARG A 279 1.52 35.15 18.75
CA ARG A 279 2.51 35.03 19.84
C ARG A 279 2.11 33.96 20.86
N GLU A 280 0.83 33.93 21.25
CA GLU A 280 0.29 32.94 22.19
C GLU A 280 0.54 31.50 21.74
N LEU A 281 0.32 31.18 20.46
CA LEU A 281 0.56 29.83 19.93
C LEU A 281 2.03 29.38 20.01
N PHE A 282 2.97 30.33 20.10
CA PHE A 282 4.41 30.04 20.20
C PHE A 282 4.96 30.14 21.63
N SER A 283 4.17 30.60 22.60
CA SER A 283 4.61 30.79 23.98
C SER A 283 3.77 30.07 25.03
N ALA A 284 2.56 29.62 24.68
CA ALA A 284 1.70 28.87 25.58
C ALA A 284 2.23 27.44 25.84
N PRO A 285 1.94 26.86 27.02
CA PRO A 285 2.21 25.44 27.28
C PRO A 285 1.52 24.52 26.27
N TRP A 286 2.14 23.37 26.00
CA TRP A 286 1.61 22.36 25.09
C TRP A 286 0.25 21.83 25.57
N GLN A 287 -0.69 21.75 24.63
CA GLN A 287 -2.00 21.12 24.79
C GLN A 287 -2.27 20.22 23.58
N PRO A 288 -1.64 19.03 23.52
CA PRO A 288 -1.77 18.13 22.40
C PRO A 288 -3.23 17.75 22.12
N CYS A 289 -3.62 17.71 20.85
CA CYS A 289 -4.97 17.34 20.45
C CYS A 289 -5.01 16.60 19.11
N LEU A 290 -6.12 15.90 18.90
CA LEU A 290 -6.46 15.18 17.67
C LEU A 290 -7.87 15.59 17.21
N ALA A 291 -7.98 15.99 15.95
CA ALA A 291 -9.25 16.24 15.28
C ALA A 291 -9.66 15.01 14.47
N VAL A 292 -10.86 14.48 14.73
CA VAL A 292 -11.40 13.30 14.04
C VAL A 292 -12.65 13.68 13.24
N GLY A 293 -12.62 13.38 11.94
CA GLY A 293 -13.75 13.55 11.02
C GLY A 293 -14.47 12.22 10.76
N PRO A 294 -15.46 12.21 9.84
CA PRO A 294 -16.23 11.01 9.49
C PRO A 294 -15.36 9.85 9.00
N ASP A 295 -14.30 10.17 8.26
CA ASP A 295 -13.39 9.20 7.63
C ASP A 295 -12.11 8.95 8.46
N GLY A 296 -12.10 9.36 9.74
CA GLY A 296 -10.99 9.17 10.66
C GLY A 296 -10.19 10.44 10.98
N PRO A 297 -8.95 10.31 11.51
CA PRO A 297 -8.14 11.45 11.94
C PRO A 297 -7.83 12.45 10.81
N THR A 298 -8.15 13.73 11.02
CA THR A 298 -8.02 14.79 10.01
C THR A 298 -6.87 15.77 10.29
N ALA A 299 -6.60 16.07 11.56
CA ALA A 299 -5.53 16.93 11.99
C ALA A 299 -5.04 16.58 13.40
N TYR A 300 -3.83 16.99 13.72
CA TYR A 300 -3.27 17.00 15.07
C TYR A 300 -2.56 18.33 15.29
N ALA A 301 -2.37 18.70 16.55
CA ALA A 301 -1.55 19.86 16.92
C ALA A 301 -1.05 19.73 18.36
N PRO A 302 0.08 20.38 18.71
CA PRO A 302 0.53 20.50 20.11
C PRO A 302 -0.24 21.59 20.89
N TYR A 303 -1.32 22.12 20.33
CA TYR A 303 -2.21 23.11 20.92
C TYR A 303 -3.65 22.78 20.53
N LEU A 304 -4.64 23.22 21.31
CA LEU A 304 -6.05 23.00 20.96
C LEU A 304 -6.42 23.70 19.65
N LEU A 305 -7.01 22.94 18.74
CA LEU A 305 -7.55 23.43 17.47
C LEU A 305 -9.00 23.88 17.68
N GLY A 306 -9.25 25.19 17.66
CA GLY A 306 -10.61 25.72 17.75
C GLY A 306 -11.37 25.65 16.44
N HIS A 307 -10.66 25.69 15.31
CA HIS A 307 -11.27 25.87 13.99
C HIS A 307 -11.79 24.60 13.31
N LEU A 308 -11.66 23.44 13.95
CA LEU A 308 -12.09 22.14 13.42
C LEU A 308 -13.09 21.47 14.37
N PRO A 309 -14.09 20.75 13.83
CA PRO A 309 -14.96 19.91 14.65
C PRO A 309 -14.24 18.63 15.11
N GLY A 310 -14.79 17.95 16.11
CA GLY A 310 -14.31 16.63 16.54
C GLY A 310 -12.92 16.63 17.19
N VAL A 311 -12.52 17.76 17.78
CA VAL A 311 -11.22 17.92 18.45
C VAL A 311 -11.31 17.38 19.87
N SER A 312 -10.35 16.52 20.22
CA SER A 312 -10.19 15.94 21.55
C SER A 312 -8.76 16.14 22.06
N PRO A 313 -8.58 16.56 23.33
CA PRO A 313 -7.26 16.59 23.96
C PRO A 313 -6.63 15.19 23.99
N GLN A 314 -5.31 15.13 23.89
CA GLN A 314 -4.51 13.92 23.96
C GLN A 314 -3.52 14.03 25.13
N GLU A 315 -3.10 12.89 25.66
CA GLU A 315 -2.16 12.84 26.80
C GLU A 315 -0.78 13.44 26.47
N SER A 316 -0.34 13.30 25.23
CA SER A 316 0.96 13.78 24.74
C SER A 316 0.91 14.00 23.24
N ILE A 317 1.90 14.71 22.69
CA ILE A 317 1.99 14.90 21.24
C ILE A 317 2.32 13.57 20.54
N SER A 318 3.14 12.71 21.15
CA SER A 318 3.39 11.36 20.64
C SER A 318 2.12 10.51 20.54
N ALA A 319 1.21 10.58 21.52
CA ALA A 319 -0.07 9.88 21.45
C ALA A 319 -0.97 10.40 20.31
N ALA A 320 -1.03 11.71 20.12
CA ALA A 320 -1.77 12.32 19.01
C ALA A 320 -1.20 11.89 17.64
N LEU A 321 0.13 11.87 17.51
CA LEU A 321 0.83 11.45 16.30
C LEU A 321 0.62 9.96 16.02
N GLU A 322 0.75 9.10 17.03
CA GLU A 322 0.53 7.65 16.88
C GLU A 322 -0.88 7.35 16.36
N ALA A 323 -1.92 7.94 16.97
CA ALA A 323 -3.29 7.77 16.52
C ALA A 323 -3.51 8.30 15.08
N PHE A 324 -2.94 9.47 14.75
CA PHE A 324 -3.09 10.06 13.43
C PHE A 324 -2.42 9.24 12.31
N TYR A 325 -1.19 8.77 12.54
CA TYR A 325 -0.43 8.06 11.51
C TYR A 325 -0.81 6.58 11.40
N ALA A 326 -1.26 5.94 12.47
CA ALA A 326 -1.73 4.54 12.41
C ALA A 326 -2.83 4.35 11.36
N ALA A 327 -3.86 5.20 11.38
CA ALA A 327 -4.95 5.15 10.40
C ALA A 327 -4.49 5.37 8.95
N ARG A 328 -3.47 6.22 8.74
CA ARG A 328 -2.93 6.53 7.41
C ARG A 328 -1.99 5.46 6.88
N GLU A 329 -1.22 4.82 7.75
CA GLU A 329 -0.35 3.69 7.41
C GLU A 329 -1.16 2.50 6.95
N GLU A 330 -2.30 2.24 7.58
CA GLU A 330 -3.25 1.22 7.16
C GLU A 330 -3.78 1.50 5.74
N LEU A 331 -4.35 2.70 5.50
CA LEU A 331 -4.85 3.12 4.19
C LEU A 331 -3.80 3.07 3.07
N THR A 332 -2.58 3.56 3.35
CA THR A 332 -1.49 3.56 2.36
C THR A 332 -0.97 2.15 2.08
N GLY A 333 -0.87 1.29 3.11
CA GLY A 333 -0.51 -0.11 2.97
C GLY A 333 -1.50 -0.89 2.11
N HIS A 334 -2.81 -0.70 2.32
CA HIS A 334 -3.85 -1.33 1.51
C HIS A 334 -3.73 -0.91 0.05
N THR A 335 -3.56 0.39 -0.19
CA THR A 335 -3.44 0.95 -1.55
C THR A 335 -2.21 0.41 -2.27
N GLN A 336 -1.04 0.43 -1.64
CA GLN A 336 0.20 -0.09 -2.24
C GLN A 336 0.09 -1.59 -2.56
N ARG A 337 -0.48 -2.37 -1.64
CA ARG A 337 -0.64 -3.80 -1.84
C ARG A 337 -1.62 -4.10 -2.98
N ARG A 338 -2.72 -3.35 -3.05
CA ARG A 338 -3.71 -3.42 -4.13
C ARG A 338 -3.07 -3.11 -5.48
N ASP A 339 -2.33 -2.00 -5.58
CA ASP A 339 -1.68 -1.60 -6.83
C ASP A 339 -0.65 -2.64 -7.30
N ALA A 340 0.15 -3.17 -6.38
CA ALA A 340 1.11 -4.23 -6.68
C ALA A 340 0.41 -5.50 -7.19
N LEU A 341 -0.67 -5.92 -6.54
CA LEU A 341 -1.45 -7.09 -6.99
C LEU A 341 -2.13 -6.83 -8.34
N ALA A 342 -2.68 -5.63 -8.56
CA ALA A 342 -3.29 -5.24 -9.82
C ALA A 342 -2.29 -5.30 -10.99
N GLN A 343 -1.06 -4.85 -10.79
CA GLN A 343 0.02 -4.99 -11.78
C GLN A 343 0.34 -6.46 -12.08
N GLN A 344 0.41 -7.30 -11.04
CA GLN A 344 0.66 -8.74 -11.20
C GLN A 344 -0.45 -9.46 -11.98
N LEU A 345 -1.72 -9.16 -11.66
CA LEU A 345 -2.88 -9.68 -12.39
C LEU A 345 -2.92 -9.17 -13.83
N GLY A 346 -2.60 -7.89 -14.06
CA GLY A 346 -2.47 -7.31 -15.40
C GLY A 346 -1.42 -8.04 -16.24
N ALA A 347 -0.25 -8.30 -15.68
CA ALA A 347 0.80 -9.07 -16.34
C ALA A 347 0.38 -10.52 -16.63
N ALA A 348 -0.40 -11.16 -15.74
CA ALA A 348 -0.96 -12.49 -15.99
C ALA A 348 -1.96 -12.49 -17.16
N ARG A 349 -2.85 -11.49 -17.20
CA ARG A 349 -3.82 -11.29 -18.28
C ARG A 349 -3.13 -11.11 -19.64
N GLU A 350 -2.08 -10.28 -19.71
CA GLU A 350 -1.31 -10.08 -20.94
C GLU A 350 -0.57 -11.33 -21.42
N ARG A 351 -0.10 -12.19 -20.51
CA ARG A 351 0.48 -13.49 -20.88
C ARG A 351 -0.58 -14.40 -21.51
N LEU A 352 -1.76 -14.49 -20.91
CA LEU A 352 -2.87 -15.31 -21.43
C LEU A 352 -3.43 -14.77 -22.75
N ALA A 353 -3.55 -13.44 -22.90
CA ALA A 353 -4.00 -12.82 -24.13
C ALA A 353 -3.07 -13.12 -25.32
N ARG A 354 -1.75 -13.09 -25.10
CA ARG A 354 -0.76 -13.51 -26.12
C ARG A 354 -0.94 -14.97 -26.52
N GLN A 355 -1.23 -15.86 -25.56
CA GLN A 355 -1.50 -17.27 -25.84
C GLN A 355 -2.80 -17.45 -26.67
N ARG A 356 -3.87 -16.73 -26.33
CA ARG A 356 -5.12 -16.71 -27.11
C ARG A 356 -4.87 -16.26 -28.54
N ASP A 357 -4.14 -15.16 -28.73
CA ASP A 357 -3.89 -14.59 -30.06
C ASP A 357 -3.03 -15.54 -30.93
N GLN A 358 -2.11 -16.29 -30.32
CA GLN A 358 -1.34 -17.34 -31.00
C GLN A 358 -2.25 -18.49 -31.47
N ILE A 359 -3.11 -19.02 -30.60
CA ILE A 359 -4.08 -20.09 -30.97
C ILE A 359 -5.05 -19.58 -32.03
N GLY A 360 -5.50 -18.32 -31.94
CA GLY A 360 -6.37 -17.69 -32.93
C GLY A 360 -5.69 -17.48 -34.28
N GLY A 361 -4.38 -17.23 -34.30
CA GLY A 361 -3.57 -17.24 -35.51
C GLY A 361 -3.53 -18.62 -36.18
N GLU A 362 -3.38 -19.69 -35.40
CA GLU A 362 -3.38 -21.08 -35.90
C GLU A 362 -4.76 -21.50 -36.42
N LEU A 363 -5.85 -21.16 -35.72
CA LEU A 363 -7.21 -21.43 -36.16
C LEU A 363 -7.57 -20.68 -37.46
N ARG A 364 -7.07 -19.47 -37.68
CA ARG A 364 -7.32 -18.75 -38.95
C ARG A 364 -6.68 -19.45 -40.16
N LYS A 365 -5.52 -20.08 -39.99
CA LYS A 365 -4.90 -20.91 -41.03
C LYS A 365 -5.73 -22.14 -41.38
N ALA A 366 -6.69 -22.54 -40.53
CA ALA A 366 -7.62 -23.62 -40.84
C ALA A 366 -8.54 -23.33 -42.04
N GLY A 367 -8.83 -22.05 -42.32
CA GLY A 367 -9.65 -21.67 -43.48
C GLY A 367 -9.00 -22.04 -44.82
N GLU A 368 -7.68 -22.16 -44.87
CA GLU A 368 -6.93 -22.60 -46.06
C GLU A 368 -7.04 -24.13 -46.29
N LEU A 369 -7.52 -24.90 -45.30
CA LEU A 369 -7.66 -26.36 -45.39
C LEU A 369 -8.89 -26.82 -46.14
N GLU A 370 -9.97 -26.03 -46.11
CA GLU A 370 -11.15 -26.33 -46.93
C GLU A 370 -10.83 -26.24 -48.41
N ALA A 371 -9.89 -25.37 -48.80
CA ALA A 371 -9.38 -25.32 -50.17
C ALA A 371 -8.67 -26.62 -50.56
N LEU A 372 -7.80 -27.17 -49.70
CA LEU A 372 -7.12 -28.45 -49.96
C LEU A 372 -8.08 -29.64 -50.08
N ARG A 373 -9.15 -29.65 -49.28
CA ARG A 373 -10.21 -30.67 -49.40
C ARG A 373 -10.96 -30.53 -50.73
N TRP A 374 -11.38 -29.30 -51.06
CA TRP A 374 -12.07 -29.01 -52.31
C TRP A 374 -11.21 -29.36 -53.53
N GLU A 375 -9.92 -29.00 -53.53
CA GLU A 375 -8.97 -29.39 -54.58
C GLU A 375 -8.91 -30.91 -54.73
N GLY A 376 -8.79 -31.66 -53.62
CA GLY A 376 -8.79 -33.12 -53.64
C GLY A 376 -10.08 -33.72 -54.20
N GLU A 377 -11.24 -33.20 -53.79
CA GLU A 377 -12.57 -33.63 -54.27
C GLU A 377 -12.73 -33.33 -55.77
N MET A 378 -12.31 -32.17 -56.25
CA MET A 378 -12.41 -31.77 -57.66
C MET A 378 -11.46 -32.57 -58.56
N ILE A 379 -10.20 -32.78 -58.15
CA ILE A 379 -9.26 -33.62 -58.91
C ILE A 379 -9.81 -35.05 -59.03
N PHE A 380 -10.41 -35.58 -57.96
CA PHE A 380 -10.99 -36.91 -57.96
C PHE A 380 -12.26 -37.00 -58.82
N ALA A 381 -13.15 -36.01 -58.74
CA ALA A 381 -14.40 -35.99 -59.49
C ALA A 381 -14.20 -35.88 -61.01
N PHE A 382 -13.25 -35.05 -61.45
CA PHE A 382 -12.96 -34.81 -62.87
C PHE A 382 -11.83 -35.69 -63.43
N MET A 383 -11.40 -36.73 -62.70
CA MET A 383 -10.20 -37.50 -63.05
C MET A 383 -10.26 -38.17 -64.43
N HIS A 384 -11.46 -38.51 -64.90
CA HIS A 384 -11.69 -39.13 -66.21
C HIS A 384 -11.62 -38.13 -67.38
N GLU A 385 -11.68 -36.83 -67.09
CA GLU A 385 -11.64 -35.74 -68.07
C GLU A 385 -10.25 -35.10 -68.18
N LEU A 386 -9.35 -35.43 -67.25
CA LEU A 386 -7.98 -34.90 -67.22
C LEU A 386 -7.10 -35.56 -68.30
N ARG A 387 -6.39 -34.73 -69.07
CA ARG A 387 -5.45 -35.19 -70.10
C ARG A 387 -4.07 -35.49 -69.52
N PRO A 388 -3.34 -36.49 -70.03
CA PRO A 388 -1.95 -36.72 -69.66
C PRO A 388 -1.11 -35.45 -69.89
N GLY A 389 -0.37 -35.02 -68.87
CA GLY A 389 0.47 -33.82 -68.93
C GLY A 389 -0.24 -32.49 -68.64
N GLN A 390 -1.53 -32.50 -68.27
CA GLN A 390 -2.28 -31.30 -67.91
C GLN A 390 -1.74 -30.66 -66.61
N ALA A 391 -1.49 -29.34 -66.64
CA ALA A 391 -0.91 -28.59 -65.54
C ALA A 391 -1.94 -27.82 -64.68
N GLU A 392 -3.20 -27.74 -65.13
CA GLU A 392 -4.22 -26.93 -64.49
C GLU A 392 -5.62 -27.54 -64.70
N LEU A 393 -6.44 -27.56 -63.65
CA LEU A 393 -7.86 -27.94 -63.68
C LEU A 393 -8.70 -26.75 -63.21
N THR A 394 -9.61 -26.28 -64.07
CA THR A 394 -10.51 -25.17 -63.73
C THR A 394 -11.91 -25.71 -63.46
N VAL A 395 -12.42 -25.48 -62.25
CA VAL A 395 -13.78 -25.87 -61.83
C VAL A 395 -14.46 -24.67 -61.19
N GLU A 396 -15.66 -24.33 -61.64
CA GLU A 396 -16.47 -23.22 -61.11
C GLU A 396 -15.72 -21.87 -61.02
N GLY A 397 -14.85 -21.60 -61.99
CA GLY A 397 -14.06 -20.36 -62.05
C GLY A 397 -12.85 -20.32 -61.11
N ARG A 398 -12.55 -21.41 -60.40
CA ARG A 398 -11.34 -21.59 -59.59
C ARG A 398 -10.35 -22.52 -60.30
N SER A 399 -9.07 -22.17 -60.25
CA SER A 399 -8.00 -22.96 -60.83
C SER A 399 -7.28 -23.80 -59.79
N ILE A 400 -7.01 -25.06 -60.13
CA ILE A 400 -6.27 -26.04 -59.35
C ILE A 400 -4.99 -26.39 -60.12
N ALA A 401 -3.83 -26.13 -59.54
CA ALA A 401 -2.54 -26.50 -60.13
C ALA A 401 -2.31 -28.02 -60.02
N LEU A 402 -1.96 -28.65 -61.14
CA LEU A 402 -1.62 -30.07 -61.25
C LEU A 402 -0.15 -30.25 -61.59
N ASP A 403 0.46 -31.32 -61.09
CA ASP A 403 1.78 -31.80 -61.51
C ASP A 403 1.64 -32.74 -62.72
N PRO A 404 2.13 -32.35 -63.92
CA PRO A 404 2.07 -33.17 -65.13
C PRO A 404 2.76 -34.53 -65.03
N ARG A 405 3.65 -34.72 -64.04
CA ARG A 405 4.48 -35.92 -63.87
C ARG A 405 3.83 -36.98 -62.97
N ARG A 406 2.69 -36.67 -62.36
CA ARG A 406 2.05 -37.52 -61.33
C ARG A 406 0.63 -37.85 -61.73
N SER A 407 0.13 -39.01 -61.30
CA SER A 407 -1.24 -39.40 -61.62
C SER A 407 -2.26 -38.52 -60.87
N PRO A 408 -3.45 -38.27 -61.44
CA PRO A 408 -4.53 -37.55 -60.76
C PRO A 408 -4.91 -38.17 -59.40
N VAL A 409 -4.89 -39.51 -59.31
CA VAL A 409 -5.18 -40.24 -58.07
C VAL A 409 -4.16 -39.91 -56.98
N GLU A 410 -2.86 -39.96 -57.29
CA GLU A 410 -1.79 -39.65 -56.32
C GLU A 410 -1.84 -38.19 -55.85
N GLN A 411 -2.19 -37.27 -56.74
CA GLN A 411 -2.32 -35.86 -56.40
C GLN A 411 -3.53 -35.60 -55.50
N ALA A 412 -4.70 -36.16 -55.82
CA ALA A 412 -5.88 -36.08 -54.97
C ALA A 412 -5.63 -36.70 -53.58
N GLN A 413 -4.99 -37.87 -53.52
CA GLN A 413 -4.64 -38.53 -52.25
C GLN A 413 -3.65 -37.70 -51.42
N GLU A 414 -2.70 -37.00 -52.04
CA GLU A 414 -1.79 -36.11 -51.31
C GLU A 414 -2.54 -34.91 -50.71
N ARG A 415 -3.48 -34.31 -51.47
CA ARG A 415 -4.33 -33.22 -50.95
C ARG A 415 -5.18 -33.69 -49.76
N PHE A 416 -5.77 -34.88 -49.83
CA PHE A 416 -6.50 -35.47 -48.70
C PHE A 416 -5.57 -35.79 -47.51
N LYS A 417 -4.37 -36.32 -47.73
CA LYS A 417 -3.39 -36.55 -46.65
C LYS A 417 -2.94 -35.25 -45.98
N ALA A 418 -2.72 -34.19 -46.75
CA ALA A 418 -2.38 -32.87 -46.24
C ALA A 418 -3.54 -32.30 -45.41
N TYR A 419 -4.77 -32.45 -45.90
CA TYR A 419 -5.99 -32.09 -45.17
C TYR A 419 -6.11 -32.86 -43.84
N ASP A 420 -6.00 -34.19 -43.84
CA ASP A 420 -6.14 -35.01 -42.62
C ASP A 420 -5.06 -34.72 -41.59
N LYS A 421 -3.81 -34.50 -42.03
CA LYS A 421 -2.68 -34.13 -41.16
C LYS A 421 -2.92 -32.79 -40.48
N ALA A 422 -3.42 -31.80 -41.21
CA ALA A 422 -3.68 -30.48 -40.67
C ALA A 422 -4.98 -30.42 -39.86
N LYS A 423 -6.04 -31.14 -40.26
CA LYS A 423 -7.25 -31.36 -39.45
C LYS A 423 -6.92 -31.96 -38.10
N SER A 424 -6.04 -32.96 -38.07
CA SER A 424 -5.56 -33.57 -36.82
C SER A 424 -4.73 -32.60 -35.97
N ALA A 425 -3.95 -31.71 -36.59
CA ALA A 425 -3.19 -30.67 -35.89
C ALA A 425 -4.09 -29.57 -35.28
N LEU A 426 -5.26 -29.32 -35.87
CA LEU A 426 -6.27 -28.38 -35.37
C LEU A 426 -7.22 -29.00 -34.33
N ALA A 427 -7.28 -30.33 -34.26
CA ALA A 427 -8.10 -31.03 -33.28
C ALA A 427 -7.69 -30.63 -31.85
N GLY A 428 -8.65 -30.15 -31.06
CA GLY A 428 -8.42 -29.68 -29.68
C GLY A 428 -7.94 -28.23 -29.55
N LEU A 429 -7.62 -27.51 -30.65
CA LEU A 429 -7.36 -26.07 -30.57
C LEU A 429 -8.58 -25.25 -30.11
N PRO A 430 -9.83 -25.54 -30.57
CA PRO A 430 -11.01 -24.86 -30.04
C PRO A 430 -11.20 -25.07 -28.54
N GLU A 431 -10.94 -26.28 -28.02
CA GLU A 431 -11.02 -26.58 -26.59
C GLU A 431 -9.94 -25.85 -25.79
N ARG A 432 -8.70 -25.81 -26.33
CA ARG A 432 -7.61 -25.01 -25.75
C ARG A 432 -7.91 -23.52 -25.77
N MET A 433 -8.51 -23.01 -26.85
CA MET A 433 -8.94 -21.61 -26.96
C MET A 433 -9.96 -21.29 -25.86
N ALA A 434 -11.02 -22.09 -25.75
CA ALA A 434 -12.04 -21.94 -24.72
C ALA A 434 -11.44 -21.99 -23.30
N ALA A 435 -10.45 -22.87 -23.06
CA ALA A 435 -9.77 -22.95 -21.78
C ALA A 435 -8.93 -21.69 -21.47
N VAL A 436 -8.23 -21.13 -22.46
CA VAL A 436 -7.47 -19.87 -22.29
C VAL A 436 -8.42 -18.69 -22.07
N GLU A 437 -9.52 -18.62 -22.82
CA GLU A 437 -10.55 -17.58 -22.65
C GLU A 437 -11.19 -17.64 -21.26
N ALA A 438 -11.53 -18.83 -20.77
CA ALA A 438 -12.02 -19.02 -19.41
C ALA A 438 -11.00 -18.57 -18.34
N ARG A 439 -9.70 -18.81 -18.57
CA ARG A 439 -8.65 -18.34 -17.67
C ARG A 439 -8.51 -16.81 -17.70
N ILE A 440 -8.65 -16.17 -18.86
CA ILE A 440 -8.64 -14.70 -18.99
C ILE A 440 -9.81 -14.12 -18.19
N ALA A 441 -11.01 -14.64 -18.38
CA ALA A 441 -12.20 -14.22 -17.65
C ALA A 441 -11.99 -14.31 -16.12
N GLY A 442 -11.34 -15.38 -15.64
CA GLY A 442 -11.01 -15.52 -14.21
C GLY A 442 -10.04 -14.46 -13.68
N VAL A 443 -9.02 -14.08 -14.45
CA VAL A 443 -8.11 -13.00 -14.04
C VAL A 443 -8.85 -11.66 -14.01
N GLU A 444 -9.75 -11.41 -14.96
CA GLU A 444 -10.56 -10.20 -15.02
C GLU A 444 -11.56 -10.12 -13.85
N GLU A 445 -12.14 -11.25 -13.44
CA GLU A 445 -12.98 -11.33 -12.24
C GLU A 445 -12.18 -11.01 -10.97
N LEU A 446 -10.99 -11.60 -10.79
CA LEU A 446 -10.13 -11.30 -9.64
C LEU A 446 -9.69 -9.83 -9.61
N ALA A 447 -9.40 -9.25 -10.78
CA ALA A 447 -9.05 -7.84 -10.89
C ALA A 447 -10.25 -6.94 -10.53
N ALA A 448 -11.47 -7.32 -10.92
CA ALA A 448 -12.68 -6.59 -10.54
C ALA A 448 -12.95 -6.65 -9.03
N LEU A 449 -12.82 -7.83 -8.41
CA LEU A 449 -12.96 -8.01 -6.97
C LEU A 449 -11.91 -7.19 -6.18
N LEU A 450 -10.69 -7.09 -6.72
CA LEU A 450 -9.61 -6.33 -6.11
C LEU A 450 -9.91 -4.82 -6.07
N LEU A 451 -10.58 -4.29 -7.11
CA LEU A 451 -11.00 -2.89 -7.14
C LEU A 451 -12.08 -2.58 -6.09
N LEU A 452 -12.90 -3.57 -5.74
CA LEU A 452 -13.97 -3.46 -4.75
C LEU A 452 -13.50 -3.72 -3.31
N SER A 453 -12.25 -4.14 -3.14
CA SER A 453 -11.70 -4.51 -1.83
C SER A 453 -11.14 -3.28 -1.10
N ASP A 454 -11.71 -2.98 0.05
CA ASP A 454 -11.31 -1.86 0.92
C ASP A 454 -10.37 -2.32 2.06
N GLU A 455 -10.44 -3.61 2.44
CA GLU A 455 -9.70 -4.19 3.56
C GLU A 455 -8.48 -5.00 3.10
N PHE A 456 -7.40 -4.98 3.90
CA PHE A 456 -6.18 -5.75 3.62
C PHE A 456 -6.44 -7.26 3.47
N ASP A 457 -7.25 -7.83 4.36
CA ASP A 457 -7.52 -9.26 4.37
C ASP A 457 -8.24 -9.72 3.10
N GLN A 458 -9.10 -8.87 2.51
CA GLN A 458 -9.76 -9.12 1.24
C GLN A 458 -8.74 -9.13 0.09
N ILE A 459 -7.83 -8.14 0.07
CA ILE A 459 -6.76 -8.05 -0.93
C ILE A 459 -5.85 -9.28 -0.86
N GLU A 460 -5.50 -9.74 0.35
CA GLU A 460 -4.69 -10.93 0.57
C GLU A 460 -5.42 -12.22 0.20
N GLN A 461 -6.73 -12.32 0.45
CA GLN A 461 -7.54 -13.44 0.02
C GLN A 461 -7.54 -13.58 -1.51
N ILE A 462 -7.67 -12.46 -2.24
CA ILE A 462 -7.61 -12.42 -3.71
C ILE A 462 -6.21 -12.83 -4.19
N ALA A 463 -5.15 -12.33 -3.55
CA ALA A 463 -3.78 -12.71 -3.90
C ALA A 463 -3.55 -14.23 -3.80
N MET A 464 -3.98 -14.82 -2.69
CA MET A 464 -3.89 -16.27 -2.49
C MET A 464 -4.72 -17.06 -3.49
N GLU A 465 -5.92 -16.56 -3.82
CA GLU A 465 -6.75 -17.18 -4.86
C GLU A 465 -6.08 -17.13 -6.24
N ALA A 466 -5.44 -16.01 -6.58
CA ALA A 466 -4.68 -15.88 -7.81
C ALA A 466 -3.45 -16.80 -7.88
N GLU A 467 -2.77 -17.03 -6.74
CA GLU A 467 -1.70 -18.02 -6.61
C GLU A 467 -2.23 -19.44 -6.79
N ASP A 468 -3.31 -19.80 -6.09
CA ASP A 468 -3.91 -21.13 -6.14
C ASP A 468 -4.44 -21.51 -7.53
N LEU A 469 -4.90 -20.52 -8.30
CA LEU A 469 -5.34 -20.68 -9.70
C LEU A 469 -4.17 -20.63 -10.71
N GLY A 470 -2.94 -20.47 -10.23
CA GLY A 470 -1.72 -20.47 -11.05
C GLY A 470 -1.59 -19.23 -11.94
N TYR A 471 -2.21 -18.10 -11.57
CA TYR A 471 -2.02 -16.82 -12.26
C TYR A 471 -0.74 -16.11 -11.80
N LEU A 472 -0.41 -16.28 -10.51
CA LEU A 472 0.78 -15.74 -9.86
C LEU A 472 1.79 -16.86 -9.56
N ARG A 473 3.06 -16.49 -9.40
CA ARG A 473 4.09 -17.43 -8.93
C ARG A 473 3.95 -17.59 -7.42
N GLU A 474 4.02 -18.82 -6.92
CA GLU A 474 4.04 -19.10 -5.49
C GLU A 474 5.20 -18.36 -4.81
N HIS A 475 4.95 -17.88 -3.60
CA HIS A 475 5.97 -17.24 -2.77
C HIS A 475 7.12 -18.24 -2.51
N PRO A 476 8.40 -17.83 -2.61
CA PRO A 476 9.54 -18.75 -2.52
C PRO A 476 9.70 -19.48 -1.16
N ASP A 477 8.97 -19.07 -0.11
CA ASP A 477 9.00 -19.72 1.20
C ASP A 477 7.66 -20.45 1.54
N PRO A 478 7.66 -21.79 1.58
CA PRO A 478 6.48 -22.61 1.89
C PRO A 478 5.93 -22.42 3.31
N ALA A 479 6.77 -22.07 4.29
CA ALA A 479 6.35 -21.93 5.70
C ALA A 479 5.49 -20.68 5.89
N THR A 480 5.90 -19.57 5.26
CA THR A 480 5.18 -18.30 5.23
C THR A 480 3.85 -18.42 4.47
N ALA A 481 3.82 -19.15 3.35
CA ALA A 481 2.59 -19.43 2.60
C ALA A 481 1.56 -20.25 3.42
N LYS A 482 2.02 -21.24 4.19
CA LYS A 482 1.16 -22.11 5.02
C LYS A 482 0.55 -21.35 6.21
N ARG A 483 1.30 -20.41 6.79
CA ARG A 483 0.84 -19.55 7.89
C ARG A 483 -0.18 -18.51 7.42
N ARG A 484 0.01 -17.92 6.23
CA ARG A 484 -0.99 -17.06 5.56
C ARG A 484 -2.29 -17.80 5.23
N ARG A 485 -2.20 -19.02 4.68
CA ARG A 485 -3.37 -19.87 4.37
C ARG A 485 -4.27 -20.19 5.56
N LYS A 486 -3.73 -20.20 6.79
CA LYS A 486 -4.50 -20.47 8.01
C LYS A 486 -5.22 -19.23 8.55
N ALA A 487 -4.76 -18.03 8.19
CA ALA A 487 -5.28 -16.76 8.69
C ALA A 487 -6.46 -16.18 7.86
N SER A 488 -6.56 -16.50 6.56
CA SER A 488 -7.51 -15.82 5.64
C SER A 488 -8.82 -16.55 5.32
N LYS A 489 -9.29 -17.49 6.16
CA LYS A 489 -10.61 -18.14 5.97
C LYS A 489 -11.78 -17.23 6.39
N ALA A 490 -11.90 -16.06 5.80
CA ALA A 490 -13.09 -15.24 5.94
C ALA A 490 -14.30 -15.99 5.37
N ARG A 491 -15.36 -16.15 6.17
CA ARG A 491 -16.62 -16.77 5.74
C ARG A 491 -17.45 -15.78 4.91
N PRO A 492 -18.35 -16.27 4.04
CA PRO A 492 -19.33 -15.40 3.39
C PRO A 492 -20.16 -14.61 4.42
N ILE A 493 -20.56 -13.40 4.09
CA ILE A 493 -21.43 -12.59 4.94
C ILE A 493 -22.78 -13.32 5.09
N GLN A 494 -23.30 -13.35 6.30
CA GLN A 494 -24.61 -13.93 6.63
C GLN A 494 -25.44 -12.85 7.31
N LEU A 495 -26.58 -12.51 6.73
CA LEU A 495 -27.52 -11.49 7.20
C LEU A 495 -28.91 -12.10 7.35
N VAL A 496 -29.79 -11.39 8.03
CA VAL A 496 -31.21 -11.69 8.09
C VAL A 496 -31.96 -10.45 7.60
N SER A 497 -32.83 -10.62 6.61
CA SER A 497 -33.67 -9.55 6.05
C SER A 497 -34.66 -9.02 7.08
N SER A 498 -35.27 -7.86 6.79
CA SER A 498 -36.34 -7.31 7.64
C SER A 498 -37.49 -8.29 7.86
N ASP A 499 -37.74 -9.18 6.88
CA ASP A 499 -38.82 -10.17 6.93
C ASP A 499 -38.36 -11.54 7.50
N GLY A 500 -37.14 -11.62 8.04
CA GLY A 500 -36.63 -12.83 8.70
C GLY A 500 -36.07 -13.90 7.76
N PHE A 501 -35.68 -13.56 6.53
CA PHE A 501 -35.03 -14.49 5.60
C PHE A 501 -33.51 -14.40 5.70
N GLY A 502 -32.84 -15.55 5.71
CA GLY A 502 -31.38 -15.58 5.69
C GLY A 502 -30.83 -15.16 4.32
N ILE A 503 -29.88 -14.24 4.29
CA ILE A 503 -29.18 -13.78 3.09
C ILE A 503 -27.70 -14.12 3.23
N ALA A 504 -27.13 -14.79 2.24
CA ALA A 504 -25.69 -15.09 2.17
C ALA A 504 -25.05 -14.34 1.00
N VAL A 505 -23.92 -13.66 1.24
CA VAL A 505 -23.20 -12.86 0.25
C VAL A 505 -21.76 -13.32 0.13
N GLY A 506 -21.35 -13.72 -1.08
CA GLY A 506 -19.97 -14.06 -1.39
C GLY A 506 -19.19 -12.84 -1.89
N ARG A 507 -18.02 -12.56 -1.31
CA ARG A 507 -17.18 -11.40 -1.70
C ARG A 507 -15.89 -11.78 -2.43
N SER A 508 -15.73 -13.06 -2.74
CA SER A 508 -14.61 -13.59 -3.53
C SER A 508 -15.11 -14.72 -4.43
N ALA A 509 -14.35 -15.09 -5.46
CA ALA A 509 -14.75 -16.16 -6.39
C ALA A 509 -15.01 -17.49 -5.64
N ARG A 510 -14.16 -17.83 -4.66
CA ARG A 510 -14.41 -18.96 -3.74
C ARG A 510 -15.66 -18.84 -2.89
N GLN A 511 -15.89 -17.67 -2.29
CA GLN A 511 -17.10 -17.46 -1.49
C GLN A 511 -18.35 -17.45 -2.37
N ASN A 512 -18.26 -16.92 -3.59
CA ASN A 512 -19.33 -16.97 -4.59
C ASN A 512 -19.69 -18.42 -4.91
N GLU A 513 -18.68 -19.27 -5.15
CA GLU A 513 -18.91 -20.71 -5.34
C GLU A 513 -19.52 -21.37 -4.10
N GLU A 514 -19.01 -21.06 -2.90
CA GLU A 514 -19.53 -21.58 -1.64
C GLU A 514 -20.99 -21.16 -1.42
N VAL A 515 -21.31 -19.88 -1.57
CA VAL A 515 -22.65 -19.33 -1.40
C VAL A 515 -23.61 -19.95 -2.39
N THR A 516 -23.26 -20.01 -3.67
CA THR A 516 -24.15 -20.55 -4.71
C THR A 516 -24.34 -22.06 -4.59
N PHE A 517 -23.26 -22.82 -4.44
CA PHE A 517 -23.31 -24.28 -4.64
C PHE A 517 -23.24 -25.10 -3.35
N ARG A 518 -22.72 -24.56 -2.24
CA ARG A 518 -22.69 -25.26 -0.93
C ARG A 518 -23.76 -24.77 0.03
N ILE A 519 -23.97 -23.45 0.11
CA ILE A 519 -24.94 -22.85 1.03
C ILE A 519 -26.33 -22.84 0.39
N GLY A 520 -26.45 -22.38 -0.85
CA GLY A 520 -27.71 -22.29 -1.57
C GLY A 520 -28.30 -23.65 -1.90
N ARG A 521 -29.60 -23.80 -1.67
CA ARG A 521 -30.44 -24.95 -2.08
C ARG A 521 -31.09 -24.67 -3.43
N PRO A 522 -31.62 -25.70 -4.14
CA PRO A 522 -32.20 -25.53 -5.47
C PRO A 522 -33.29 -24.45 -5.58
N ASP A 523 -34.16 -24.34 -4.56
CA ASP A 523 -35.30 -23.41 -4.53
C ASP A 523 -34.98 -22.04 -3.91
N ASP A 524 -33.73 -21.84 -3.48
CA ASP A 524 -33.28 -20.54 -2.99
C ASP A 524 -33.12 -19.57 -4.16
N ILE A 525 -33.26 -18.27 -3.88
CA ILE A 525 -33.14 -17.23 -4.89
C ILE A 525 -31.69 -16.77 -4.98
N TRP A 526 -31.13 -16.79 -6.18
CA TRP A 526 -29.82 -16.27 -6.51
C TRP A 526 -29.94 -14.91 -7.21
N LEU A 527 -29.10 -13.97 -6.81
CA LEU A 527 -29.03 -12.63 -7.37
C LEU A 527 -27.59 -12.27 -7.73
N HIS A 528 -27.42 -11.54 -8.83
CA HIS A 528 -26.13 -11.03 -9.30
C HIS A 528 -26.33 -9.80 -10.20
N ALA A 529 -25.33 -8.92 -10.22
CA ALA A 529 -25.40 -7.71 -11.02
C ALA A 529 -25.22 -8.01 -12.51
N ARG A 530 -26.18 -7.59 -13.33
CA ARG A 530 -26.28 -7.97 -14.73
C ARG A 530 -25.09 -7.46 -15.54
N ASN A 531 -24.46 -8.34 -16.30
CA ASN A 531 -23.35 -8.06 -17.22
C ASN A 531 -22.11 -7.41 -16.59
N ILE A 532 -21.97 -7.42 -15.27
CA ILE A 532 -20.83 -6.86 -14.55
C ILE A 532 -20.33 -7.83 -13.48
N HIS A 533 -19.08 -7.68 -13.06
CA HIS A 533 -18.53 -8.51 -11.99
C HIS A 533 -19.06 -8.05 -10.63
N GLY A 534 -19.29 -9.02 -9.73
CA GLY A 534 -19.83 -8.73 -8.41
C GLY A 534 -20.10 -9.97 -7.56
N ALA A 535 -20.61 -9.75 -6.36
CA ALA A 535 -20.96 -10.78 -5.41
C ALA A 535 -22.13 -11.67 -5.88
N HIS A 536 -22.05 -12.96 -5.55
CA HIS A 536 -23.21 -13.82 -5.57
C HIS A 536 -23.99 -13.66 -4.27
N VAL A 537 -25.29 -13.39 -4.39
CA VAL A 537 -26.20 -13.28 -3.25
C VAL A 537 -27.22 -14.40 -3.30
N ILE A 538 -27.42 -15.10 -2.19
CA ILE A 538 -28.44 -16.14 -2.03
C ILE A 538 -29.42 -15.73 -0.93
N VAL A 539 -30.71 -15.68 -1.26
CA VAL A 539 -31.80 -15.59 -0.28
C VAL A 539 -32.31 -17.00 -0.01
N ARG A 540 -32.19 -17.43 1.24
CA ARG A 540 -32.63 -18.74 1.71
C ARG A 540 -34.14 -18.75 1.88
N SER A 541 -34.85 -19.07 0.80
CA SER A 541 -36.31 -19.06 0.75
C SER A 541 -36.91 -20.12 1.68
N GLY A 542 -36.23 -21.28 1.76
CA GLY A 542 -36.75 -22.45 2.46
C GLY A 542 -38.07 -22.95 1.84
N GLY A 543 -38.29 -22.69 0.55
CA GLY A 543 -39.53 -23.02 -0.16
C GLY A 543 -40.69 -22.04 0.11
N ARG A 544 -40.47 -20.99 0.89
CA ARG A 544 -41.45 -19.91 1.10
C ARG A 544 -41.32 -18.86 0.00
N GLU A 545 -42.43 -18.20 -0.32
CA GLU A 545 -42.41 -17.02 -1.19
C GLU A 545 -41.60 -15.89 -0.53
N VAL A 546 -40.69 -15.30 -1.29
CA VAL A 546 -39.79 -14.23 -0.80
C VAL A 546 -40.48 -12.88 -1.02
N PRO A 547 -40.74 -12.09 0.05
CA PRO A 547 -41.37 -10.78 -0.09
C PRO A 547 -40.53 -9.81 -0.92
N GLU A 548 -41.19 -8.83 -1.57
CA GLU A 548 -40.49 -7.83 -2.40
C GLU A 548 -39.48 -7.00 -1.60
N GLN A 549 -39.73 -6.75 -0.31
CA GLN A 549 -38.81 -6.02 0.57
C GLN A 549 -37.49 -6.79 0.75
N THR A 550 -37.55 -8.07 1.14
CA THR A 550 -36.37 -8.95 1.19
C THR A 550 -35.66 -9.03 -0.16
N MET A 551 -36.40 -9.07 -1.28
CA MET A 551 -35.80 -9.09 -2.63
C MET A 551 -35.03 -7.79 -2.92
N ALA A 552 -35.60 -6.64 -2.57
CA ALA A 552 -34.95 -5.34 -2.73
C ALA A 552 -33.70 -5.20 -1.86
N GLU A 553 -33.74 -5.70 -0.61
CA GLU A 553 -32.58 -5.72 0.28
C GLU A 553 -31.44 -6.58 -0.27
N ALA A 554 -31.76 -7.80 -0.73
CA ALA A 554 -30.78 -8.71 -1.35
C ALA A 554 -30.20 -8.12 -2.65
N ALA A 555 -31.03 -7.50 -3.48
CA ALA A 555 -30.58 -6.84 -4.70
C ALA A 555 -29.72 -5.61 -4.42
N GLY A 556 -30.02 -4.86 -3.36
CA GLY A 556 -29.20 -3.74 -2.89
C GLY A 556 -27.80 -4.20 -2.44
N LEU A 557 -27.71 -5.37 -1.78
CA LEU A 557 -26.42 -5.99 -1.44
C LEU A 557 -25.66 -6.43 -2.69
N ALA A 558 -26.32 -7.06 -3.66
CA ALA A 558 -25.70 -7.44 -4.94
C ALA A 558 -25.18 -6.20 -5.69
N ALA A 559 -25.93 -5.11 -5.71
CA ALA A 559 -25.52 -3.84 -6.29
C ALA A 559 -24.32 -3.23 -5.54
N HIS A 560 -24.32 -3.27 -4.21
CA HIS A 560 -23.25 -2.73 -3.38
C HIS A 560 -21.92 -3.45 -3.59
N PHE A 561 -21.94 -4.77 -3.69
CA PHE A 561 -20.75 -5.59 -3.93
C PHE A 561 -20.53 -5.87 -5.43
N SER A 562 -20.83 -4.90 -6.30
CA SER A 562 -20.59 -4.97 -7.74
C SER A 562 -19.70 -3.83 -8.22
N GLN A 563 -19.18 -3.94 -9.45
CA GLN A 563 -18.44 -2.86 -10.12
C GLN A 563 -19.23 -1.54 -10.22
N ALA A 564 -20.56 -1.59 -10.10
CA ALA A 564 -21.45 -0.42 -10.18
C ALA A 564 -21.89 0.13 -8.80
N ARG A 565 -21.13 -0.12 -7.72
CA ARG A 565 -21.41 0.37 -6.34
C ARG A 565 -21.64 1.88 -6.25
N GLY A 566 -21.02 2.67 -7.14
CA GLY A 566 -21.15 4.14 -7.18
C GLY A 566 -22.35 4.65 -7.97
N GLU A 567 -23.07 3.77 -8.68
CA GLU A 567 -24.23 4.16 -9.48
C GLU A 567 -25.48 4.34 -8.62
N ALA A 568 -26.37 5.24 -9.05
CA ALA A 568 -27.62 5.48 -8.32
C ALA A 568 -28.54 4.24 -8.28
N ALA A 569 -28.51 3.41 -9.34
CA ALA A 569 -29.22 2.13 -9.38
C ALA A 569 -28.65 1.18 -10.44
N VAL A 570 -28.49 -0.08 -10.07
CA VAL A 570 -27.87 -1.17 -10.84
C VAL A 570 -28.93 -2.20 -11.25
N GLU A 571 -28.83 -2.76 -12.46
CA GLU A 571 -29.67 -3.89 -12.89
C GLU A 571 -29.17 -5.20 -12.25
N ILE A 572 -30.04 -5.88 -11.53
CA ILE A 572 -29.76 -7.14 -10.82
C ILE A 572 -30.62 -8.24 -11.42
N ASP A 573 -29.95 -9.27 -11.92
CA ASP A 573 -30.60 -10.49 -12.40
C ASP A 573 -30.93 -11.40 -11.23
N ILE A 574 -32.10 -12.03 -11.31
CA ILE A 574 -32.69 -12.86 -10.28
C ILE A 574 -33.13 -14.17 -10.92
N CYS A 575 -32.74 -15.29 -10.33
CA CYS A 575 -33.27 -16.61 -10.70
C CYS A 575 -33.18 -17.57 -9.52
N ARG A 576 -33.90 -18.70 -9.62
CA ARG A 576 -33.66 -19.83 -8.71
C ARG A 576 -32.23 -20.35 -8.86
N ARG A 577 -31.60 -20.68 -7.74
CA ARG A 577 -30.25 -21.27 -7.69
C ARG A 577 -30.12 -22.51 -8.59
N ALA A 578 -31.17 -23.31 -8.75
CA ALA A 578 -31.19 -24.46 -9.66
C ALA A 578 -30.88 -24.13 -11.14
N LEU A 579 -31.09 -22.88 -11.56
CA LEU A 579 -30.81 -22.40 -12.92
C LEU A 579 -29.37 -21.91 -13.11
N VAL A 580 -28.58 -21.88 -12.04
CA VAL A 580 -27.18 -21.47 -12.07
C VAL A 580 -26.30 -22.71 -12.24
N ARG A 581 -25.45 -22.70 -13.27
CA ARG A 581 -24.52 -23.80 -13.57
C ARG A 581 -23.09 -23.30 -13.58
N LYS A 582 -22.20 -24.07 -12.94
CA LYS A 582 -20.76 -23.84 -12.98
C LYS A 582 -20.23 -24.06 -14.40
N VAL A 583 -19.35 -23.18 -14.86
CA VAL A 583 -18.61 -23.40 -16.11
C VAL A 583 -17.58 -24.49 -15.88
N VAL A 584 -17.69 -25.60 -16.62
CA VAL A 584 -16.77 -26.74 -16.50
C VAL A 584 -15.38 -26.32 -16.95
N GLY A 585 -14.37 -26.53 -16.09
CA GLY A 585 -13.00 -26.08 -16.35
C GLY A 585 -12.78 -24.57 -16.17
N GLY A 586 -13.83 -23.81 -15.82
CA GLY A 586 -13.72 -22.40 -15.47
C GLY A 586 -13.17 -22.16 -14.06
N PRO A 587 -12.72 -20.92 -13.77
CA PRO A 587 -12.34 -20.50 -12.44
C PRO A 587 -13.51 -20.65 -11.44
N PRO A 588 -13.24 -20.81 -10.13
CA PRO A 588 -14.26 -20.79 -9.10
C PRO A 588 -15.13 -19.52 -9.20
N GLY A 589 -16.42 -19.64 -8.92
CA GLY A 589 -17.35 -18.52 -9.01
C GLY A 589 -17.88 -18.22 -10.42
N LEU A 590 -17.21 -18.66 -11.49
CA LEU A 590 -17.71 -18.46 -12.86
C LEU A 590 -18.92 -19.35 -13.15
N VAL A 591 -20.03 -18.71 -13.48
CA VAL A 591 -21.32 -19.36 -13.70
C VAL A 591 -21.98 -18.93 -15.01
N THR A 592 -22.85 -19.79 -15.49
CA THR A 592 -23.87 -19.50 -16.50
C THR A 592 -25.23 -19.61 -15.83
N TYR A 593 -26.16 -18.74 -16.21
CA TYR A 593 -27.49 -18.72 -15.61
C TYR A 593 -28.53 -18.23 -16.62
N ARG A 594 -29.80 -18.48 -16.30
CA ARG A 594 -30.95 -17.93 -17.03
C ARG A 594 -31.75 -17.07 -16.06
N ALA A 595 -31.69 -15.76 -16.22
CA ALA A 595 -32.47 -14.83 -15.42
C ALA A 595 -33.98 -15.11 -15.59
N GLU A 596 -34.70 -15.16 -14.48
CA GLU A 596 -36.16 -15.25 -14.46
C GLU A 596 -36.79 -13.86 -14.33
N ARG A 597 -36.11 -12.93 -13.62
CA ARG A 597 -36.51 -11.53 -13.43
C ARG A 597 -35.25 -10.66 -13.37
N THR A 598 -35.38 -9.39 -13.76
CA THR A 598 -34.36 -8.36 -13.52
C THR A 598 -35.02 -7.21 -12.77
N LEU A 599 -34.32 -6.65 -11.77
CA LEU A 599 -34.78 -5.52 -10.96
C LEU A 599 -33.68 -4.46 -10.89
N ARG A 600 -34.07 -3.17 -10.88
CA ARG A 600 -33.14 -2.08 -10.55
C ARG A 600 -33.09 -1.86 -9.05
N ALA A 601 -31.90 -1.91 -8.46
CA ALA A 601 -31.67 -1.67 -7.03
C ALA A 601 -30.62 -0.59 -6.80
N ALA A 602 -30.83 0.26 -5.80
CA ALA A 602 -29.79 1.15 -5.29
C ALA A 602 -28.81 0.35 -4.41
N PRO A 603 -27.49 0.60 -4.50
CA PRO A 603 -26.49 -0.02 -3.63
C PRO A 603 -26.81 0.16 -2.14
N ARG A 604 -26.82 -0.95 -1.39
CA ARG A 604 -27.10 -0.97 0.07
C ARG A 604 -25.96 -1.64 0.83
N GLN A 605 -25.44 -0.95 1.84
CA GLN A 605 -24.45 -1.53 2.75
C GLN A 605 -25.06 -2.68 3.58
N PRO A 606 -24.26 -3.70 3.97
CA PRO A 606 -24.69 -4.67 4.97
C PRO A 606 -24.99 -3.97 6.30
N TRP A 607 -25.95 -4.51 7.07
CA TRP A 607 -26.43 -3.96 8.33
C TRP A 607 -26.01 -4.80 9.53
#